data_AF-A0A1D6MQH5-F1
#
_entry.id   AF-A0A1D6MQH5-F1
#
_cell.length_a   1.000
_cell.length_b   1.000
_cell.length_c   1.000
_cell.angle_alpha   90.00
_cell.angle_beta   90.00
_cell.angle_gamma   90.00
#
_symmetry.space_group_name_H-M   'P 1'
#
loop_
_entity.id
_entity.type
_entity.pdbx_description
1 polymer ?
#
loop_
_entity_poly.entity_id
_entity_poly.type
_entity_poly.pdbx_seq_one_letter_code
_entity_poly.pdbx_strand_id
1 'polypeptide(L)'
;MYLHSVLTCRSGSALMLALIYSEILKTVRTYGLLDFDAEIFFPNDLNSLPRGYDKQKSKLVDEPHIMTSKSLLVETLRTLKCAFWPFQSDQSSSLFLNAVAANQRGPGTLGDNQARSYGNTSAIEMAAAKAAQHRLMRGVWTNARFGDMRRALAACERLILLHHDPHELRDYAALLYHCGYYEDCLHYLSLYQTAKSGKSPTNRLEILEDEAVNTLKARLMLILAEDGWSRCRPVARYWTKNSEPW
;
A
#
# COMPACT_ATOMS: atom_id res chain seq x y z
N MET A 1 -7.05 -0.24 -7.87
CA MET A 1 -7.72 -0.97 -8.97
C MET A 1 -7.82 -0.05 -10.17
N TYR A 2 -7.73 -0.58 -11.40
CA TYR A 2 -7.81 0.20 -12.64
C TYR A 2 -9.28 0.40 -13.06
N LEU A 3 -9.60 1.47 -13.83
CA LEU A 3 -10.97 1.82 -14.22
C LEU A 3 -11.71 0.62 -14.87
N HIS A 4 -11.01 -0.11 -15.73
CA HIS A 4 -11.53 -1.33 -16.34
C HIS A 4 -11.95 -2.37 -15.30
N SER A 5 -11.13 -2.66 -14.29
CA SER A 5 -11.47 -3.61 -13.22
C SER A 5 -12.64 -3.12 -12.36
N VAL A 6 -12.80 -1.80 -12.17
CA VAL A 6 -13.93 -1.24 -11.44
C VAL A 6 -15.24 -1.45 -12.21
N LEU A 7 -15.22 -1.19 -13.52
CA LEU A 7 -16.38 -1.33 -14.39
C LEU A 7 -16.76 -2.79 -14.64
N THR A 8 -15.78 -3.68 -14.76
CA THR A 8 -16.03 -5.11 -15.05
C THR A 8 -16.24 -5.96 -13.79
N CYS A 9 -15.49 -5.72 -12.72
CA CYS A 9 -15.55 -6.53 -11.49
C CYS A 9 -16.46 -5.93 -10.41
N ARG A 10 -17.12 -4.78 -10.67
CA ARG A 10 -17.97 -4.03 -9.70
C ARG A 10 -17.26 -3.78 -8.36
N SER A 11 -15.95 -3.64 -8.40
CA SER A 11 -15.11 -3.49 -7.22
C SER A 11 -14.28 -2.23 -7.41
N GLY A 12 -14.57 -1.16 -6.66
CA GLY A 12 -13.90 0.13 -6.77
C GLY A 12 -13.62 0.76 -5.41
N SER A 13 -12.71 1.73 -5.38
CA SER A 13 -12.52 2.59 -4.20
C SER A 13 -13.43 3.82 -4.30
N ALA A 14 -13.67 4.48 -3.16
CA ALA A 14 -14.34 5.78 -3.13
C ALA A 14 -13.69 6.77 -4.12
N LEU A 15 -12.37 6.69 -4.28
CA LEU A 15 -11.63 7.55 -5.20
C LEU A 15 -12.01 7.31 -6.66
N MET A 16 -12.12 6.05 -7.08
CA MET A 16 -12.53 5.75 -8.46
C MET A 16 -13.96 6.23 -8.70
N LEU A 17 -14.84 6.06 -7.72
CA LEU A 17 -16.22 6.54 -7.80
C LEU A 17 -16.25 8.08 -7.93
N ALA A 18 -15.41 8.78 -7.18
CA ALA A 18 -15.27 10.24 -7.27
C ALA A 18 -14.79 10.68 -8.65
N LEU A 19 -13.80 10.00 -9.22
CA LEU A 19 -13.31 10.29 -10.58
C LEU A 19 -14.40 10.09 -11.63
N ILE A 20 -15.10 8.95 -11.58
CA ILE A 20 -16.20 8.63 -12.50
C ILE A 20 -17.30 9.69 -12.41
N TYR A 21 -17.76 9.99 -11.19
CA TYR A 21 -18.80 10.99 -11.00
C TYR A 21 -18.35 12.37 -11.48
N SER A 22 -17.07 12.74 -11.32
CA SER A 22 -16.58 14.06 -11.71
C SER A 22 -16.63 14.22 -13.23
N GLU A 23 -16.23 13.18 -13.96
CA GLU A 23 -16.32 13.17 -15.41
C GLU A 23 -17.77 13.14 -15.90
N ILE A 24 -18.69 12.45 -15.21
CA ILE A 24 -20.12 12.50 -15.52
C ILE A 24 -20.66 13.93 -15.33
N LEU A 25 -20.36 14.60 -14.22
CA LEU A 25 -20.83 15.98 -13.99
C LEU A 25 -20.27 16.96 -15.03
N LYS A 26 -18.99 16.84 -15.37
CA LYS A 26 -18.36 17.66 -16.44
C LYS A 26 -19.03 17.43 -17.78
N THR A 27 -19.27 16.17 -18.16
CA THR A 27 -19.91 15.84 -19.44
C THR A 27 -21.35 16.34 -19.49
N VAL A 28 -22.17 16.09 -18.47
CA VAL A 28 -23.56 16.58 -18.38
C VAL A 28 -23.60 18.11 -18.50
N ARG A 29 -22.64 18.81 -17.89
CA ARG A 29 -22.50 20.27 -18.04
C ARG A 29 -22.14 20.68 -19.46
N THR A 30 -21.19 20.00 -20.12
CA THR A 30 -20.84 20.30 -21.53
C THR A 30 -22.01 20.08 -22.49
N TYR A 31 -22.94 19.18 -22.15
CA TYR A 31 -24.19 18.99 -22.88
C TYR A 31 -25.29 20.01 -22.56
N GLY A 32 -25.04 20.98 -21.66
CA GLY A 32 -26.00 22.01 -21.27
C GLY A 32 -27.17 21.50 -20.41
N LEU A 33 -27.00 20.34 -19.77
CA LEU A 33 -28.01 19.75 -18.87
C LEU A 33 -27.80 20.15 -17.40
N LEU A 34 -26.73 20.89 -17.09
CA LEU A 34 -26.40 21.37 -15.77
C LEU A 34 -26.09 22.88 -15.81
N ASP A 35 -26.89 23.66 -15.08
CA ASP A 35 -26.81 25.13 -15.09
C ASP A 35 -25.87 25.71 -14.00
N PHE A 36 -25.27 24.85 -13.19
CA PHE A 36 -24.44 25.22 -12.04
C PHE A 36 -23.06 24.54 -12.07
N ASP A 37 -22.14 25.01 -11.23
CA ASP A 37 -20.77 24.49 -11.16
C ASP A 37 -20.72 23.37 -10.11
N ALA A 38 -20.86 22.12 -10.55
CA ALA A 38 -20.83 20.97 -9.66
C ALA A 38 -19.41 20.42 -9.49
N GLU A 39 -18.96 20.31 -8.24
CA GLU A 39 -17.73 19.60 -7.87
C GLU A 39 -18.05 18.38 -7.01
N ILE A 40 -17.06 17.50 -6.86
CA ILE A 40 -17.22 16.29 -6.05
C ILE A 40 -16.48 16.44 -4.76
N PHE A 41 -17.26 16.37 -3.69
CA PHE A 41 -16.76 16.15 -2.36
C PHE A 41 -16.22 14.73 -2.26
N PHE A 42 -14.92 14.62 -2.03
CA PHE A 42 -14.29 13.36 -1.68
C PHE A 42 -14.29 13.19 -0.16
N PRO A 43 -14.90 12.12 0.37
CA PRO A 43 -14.90 11.86 1.80
C PRO A 43 -13.50 11.50 2.30
N ASN A 44 -13.08 12.12 3.40
CA ASN A 44 -11.82 11.77 4.08
C ASN A 44 -12.00 10.56 5.02
N ASP A 45 -13.21 10.00 5.13
CA ASP A 45 -13.54 8.85 5.96
C ASP A 45 -13.79 7.59 5.12
N LEU A 46 -13.55 6.42 5.73
CA LEU A 46 -13.57 5.11 5.05
C LEU A 46 -14.96 4.64 4.61
N ASN A 47 -16.03 5.22 5.17
CA ASN A 47 -17.41 4.72 4.99
C ASN A 47 -18.29 5.63 4.14
N SER A 48 -17.91 6.89 3.96
CA SER A 48 -18.69 7.81 3.14
C SER A 48 -18.41 7.61 1.66
N LEU A 49 -19.42 7.95 0.87
CA LEU A 49 -19.32 7.96 -0.59
C LEU A 49 -19.09 9.39 -1.10
N PRO A 50 -18.39 9.55 -2.22
CA PRO A 50 -18.28 10.82 -2.92
C PRO A 50 -19.66 11.42 -3.20
N ARG A 51 -19.80 12.72 -2.94
CA ARG A 51 -21.06 13.44 -3.19
C ARG A 51 -20.81 14.66 -4.08
N GLY A 52 -21.72 14.93 -5.00
CA GLY A 52 -21.72 16.20 -5.72
C GLY A 52 -22.14 17.33 -4.77
N TYR A 53 -21.49 18.48 -4.90
CA TYR A 53 -21.92 19.73 -4.25
C TYR A 53 -21.91 20.88 -5.26
N ASP A 54 -22.81 21.83 -5.04
CA ASP A 54 -22.88 23.05 -5.81
C ASP A 54 -21.84 24.04 -5.31
N LYS A 55 -20.90 24.42 -6.17
CA LYS A 55 -19.77 25.26 -5.83
C LYS A 55 -20.23 26.72 -5.70
N GLN A 56 -20.33 27.21 -4.46
CA GLN A 56 -20.67 28.61 -4.20
C GLN A 56 -19.40 29.46 -4.22
N LYS A 57 -19.39 30.57 -4.99
CA LYS A 57 -18.22 31.45 -5.21
C LYS A 57 -17.58 32.08 -3.95
N SER A 58 -18.05 31.79 -2.73
CA SER A 58 -17.54 32.37 -1.48
C SER A 58 -16.41 31.51 -0.89
N LYS A 59 -15.19 32.05 -0.97
CA LYS A 59 -13.88 31.40 -0.79
C LYS A 59 -13.57 30.74 0.58
N LEU A 60 -14.51 30.67 1.52
CA LEU A 60 -14.26 30.16 2.88
C LEU A 60 -14.94 28.82 3.19
N VAL A 61 -16.03 28.48 2.49
CA VAL A 61 -16.75 27.22 2.71
C VAL A 61 -16.15 26.08 1.88
N ASP A 62 -15.54 26.40 0.73
CA ASP A 62 -15.02 25.40 -0.22
C ASP A 62 -13.60 24.89 0.12
N GLU A 63 -12.79 25.60 0.90
CA GLU A 63 -11.38 25.23 1.16
C GLU A 63 -11.16 23.83 1.77
N PRO A 64 -11.95 23.34 2.74
CA PRO A 64 -11.81 21.98 3.25
C PRO A 64 -12.27 20.89 2.25
N HIS A 65 -12.90 21.29 1.14
CA HIS A 65 -13.61 20.41 0.20
C HIS A 65 -12.93 20.32 -1.17
N ILE A 66 -11.93 21.17 -1.47
CA ILE A 66 -11.18 21.15 -2.73
C ILE A 66 -10.09 20.07 -2.67
N MET A 67 -10.32 18.97 -3.38
CA MET A 67 -9.30 17.97 -3.62
C MET A 67 -8.23 18.54 -4.57
N THR A 68 -7.08 18.92 -4.03
CA THR A 68 -5.90 19.29 -4.83
C THR A 68 -5.39 18.12 -5.67
N SER A 69 -4.68 18.40 -6.77
CA SER A 69 -4.02 17.33 -7.56
C SER A 69 -3.03 16.51 -6.71
N LYS A 70 -2.40 17.13 -5.71
CA LYS A 70 -1.52 16.44 -4.76
C LYS A 70 -2.30 15.47 -3.87
N SER A 71 -3.40 15.90 -3.25
CA SER A 71 -4.19 15.04 -2.37
C SER A 71 -4.87 13.89 -3.14
N LEU A 72 -5.34 14.16 -4.37
CA LEU A 72 -5.84 13.13 -5.28
C LEU A 72 -4.76 12.06 -5.57
N LEU A 73 -3.54 12.50 -5.87
CA LEU A 73 -2.44 11.60 -6.15
C LEU A 73 -2.06 10.77 -4.91
N VAL A 74 -1.96 11.40 -3.74
CA VAL A 74 -1.72 10.70 -2.47
C VAL A 74 -2.77 9.62 -2.24
N GLU A 75 -4.05 9.94 -2.41
CA GLU A 75 -5.14 8.99 -2.17
C GLU A 75 -5.16 7.85 -3.19
N THR A 76 -4.82 8.15 -4.44
CA THR A 76 -4.62 7.14 -5.48
C THR A 76 -3.54 6.16 -5.07
N LEU A 77 -2.39 6.67 -4.63
CA LEU A 77 -1.26 5.86 -4.25
C LEU A 77 -1.53 5.05 -2.98
N ARG A 78 -2.22 5.62 -1.99
CA ARG A 78 -2.66 4.88 -0.79
C ARG A 78 -3.60 3.73 -1.14
N THR A 79 -4.58 3.99 -1.99
CA THR A 79 -5.50 2.96 -2.48
C THR A 79 -4.73 1.84 -3.19
N LEU A 80 -3.75 2.19 -4.04
CA LEU A 80 -2.92 1.21 -4.75
C LEU A 80 -2.03 0.42 -3.79
N LYS A 81 -1.37 1.10 -2.84
CA LYS A 81 -0.56 0.47 -1.79
C LYS A 81 -1.39 -0.57 -1.03
N CYS A 82 -2.56 -0.20 -0.52
CA CYS A 82 -3.44 -1.12 0.19
C CYS A 82 -3.90 -2.29 -0.70
N ALA A 83 -4.31 -2.02 -1.94
CA ALA A 83 -4.80 -3.04 -2.86
C ALA A 83 -3.72 -4.05 -3.29
N PHE A 84 -2.46 -3.64 -3.32
CA PHE A 84 -1.34 -4.49 -3.72
C PHE A 84 -0.46 -4.94 -2.55
N TRP A 85 -0.79 -4.58 -1.31
CA TRP A 85 -0.04 -5.02 -0.15
C TRP A 85 -0.08 -6.55 -0.02
N PRO A 86 1.05 -7.28 -0.01
CA PRO A 86 1.03 -8.74 0.00
C PRO A 86 0.63 -9.36 1.34
N PHE A 87 0.77 -8.62 2.44
CA PHE A 87 0.61 -9.16 3.79
C PHE A 87 -0.75 -8.75 4.37
N GLN A 88 -1.84 -9.40 3.92
CA GLN A 88 -3.22 -9.06 4.31
C GLN A 88 -3.79 -10.02 5.38
N SER A 89 -2.96 -10.49 6.31
CA SER A 89 -3.32 -11.56 7.27
C SER A 89 -4.35 -11.15 8.33
N ASP A 90 -4.34 -9.90 8.78
CA ASP A 90 -5.24 -9.42 9.84
C ASP A 90 -5.73 -8.00 9.52
N GLN A 91 -7.05 -7.83 9.38
CA GLN A 91 -7.72 -6.55 9.12
C GLN A 91 -7.64 -5.58 10.30
N SER A 92 -7.36 -6.07 11.51
CA SER A 92 -7.27 -5.25 12.72
C SER A 92 -5.86 -4.67 12.98
N SER A 93 -4.87 -5.09 12.18
CA SER A 93 -3.48 -4.64 12.31
C SER A 93 -3.05 -3.78 11.13
N SER A 94 -2.04 -2.93 11.34
CA SER A 94 -1.51 -2.10 10.26
C SER A 94 -0.78 -2.92 9.22
N LEU A 95 -0.68 -2.36 8.00
CA LEU A 95 0.06 -2.97 6.89
C LEU A 95 1.51 -3.30 7.29
N PHE A 96 2.15 -2.41 8.03
CA PHE A 96 3.49 -2.59 8.58
C PHE A 96 3.59 -3.81 9.50
N LEU A 97 2.71 -3.90 10.50
CA LEU A 97 2.73 -5.00 11.46
C LEU A 97 2.52 -6.35 10.78
N ASN A 98 1.60 -6.41 9.82
CA ASN A 98 1.40 -7.61 9.00
C ASN A 98 2.67 -8.01 8.23
N ALA A 99 3.37 -7.04 7.64
CA ALA A 99 4.63 -7.31 6.93
C ALA A 99 5.75 -7.76 7.87
N VAL A 100 5.88 -7.16 9.05
CA VAL A 100 6.89 -7.59 10.04
C VAL A 100 6.56 -8.97 10.59
N ALA A 101 5.30 -9.27 10.86
CA ALA A 101 4.85 -10.59 11.31
C ALA A 101 5.17 -11.69 10.27
N ALA A 102 5.06 -11.36 8.97
CA ALA A 102 5.46 -12.27 7.91
C ALA A 102 6.96 -12.63 7.94
N ASN A 103 7.82 -11.79 8.52
CA ASN A 103 9.26 -12.11 8.67
C ASN A 103 9.50 -13.29 9.63
N GLN A 104 8.63 -13.46 10.62
CA GLN A 104 8.75 -14.52 11.62
C GLN A 104 8.26 -15.88 11.07
N ARG A 105 7.41 -15.83 10.04
CA ARG A 105 6.91 -17.00 9.31
C ARG A 105 7.86 -17.34 8.15
N GLY A 106 9.08 -17.78 8.49
CA GLY A 106 10.03 -18.26 7.48
C GLY A 106 9.51 -19.51 6.74
N PRO A 107 10.12 -19.89 5.60
CA PRO A 107 9.73 -21.08 4.83
C PRO A 107 9.93 -22.43 5.56
N GLY A 108 10.40 -22.42 6.82
CA GLY A 108 10.88 -23.60 7.53
C GLY A 108 10.44 -23.74 8.99
N THR A 109 9.53 -22.92 9.50
CA THR A 109 9.01 -23.04 10.88
C THR A 109 7.53 -23.41 10.88
N LEU A 110 7.23 -24.61 10.36
CA LEU A 110 6.14 -25.43 10.86
C LEU A 110 6.71 -26.33 11.96
N GLY A 111 7.21 -25.70 13.02
CA GLY A 111 7.65 -26.34 14.25
C GLY A 111 6.83 -25.74 15.37
N ASP A 112 5.68 -26.34 15.60
CA ASP A 112 4.83 -26.32 16.79
C ASP A 112 4.39 -24.99 17.44
N ASN A 113 3.10 -24.99 17.76
CA ASN A 113 2.43 -24.20 18.80
C ASN A 113 1.92 -22.79 18.42
N GLN A 114 1.04 -22.74 17.42
CA GLN A 114 -0.33 -22.22 17.59
C GLN A 114 -1.14 -22.45 16.31
N ALA A 115 -1.54 -23.70 16.10
CA ALA A 115 -2.64 -24.02 15.21
C ALA A 115 -3.93 -23.45 15.81
N ARG A 116 -4.21 -22.17 15.56
CA ARG A 116 -5.59 -21.70 15.57
C ARG A 116 -6.27 -22.35 14.38
N SER A 117 -7.09 -23.34 14.70
CA SER A 117 -7.98 -24.09 13.83
C SER A 117 -8.59 -23.19 12.74
N TYR A 118 -8.15 -23.39 11.50
CA TYR A 118 -8.87 -23.01 10.29
C TYR A 118 -8.47 -24.03 9.21
N GLY A 119 -9.11 -25.19 9.24
CA GLY A 119 -9.03 -26.18 8.18
C GLY A 119 -9.52 -25.57 6.86
N ASN A 120 -8.79 -25.86 5.78
CA ASN A 120 -9.01 -25.48 4.37
C ASN A 120 -8.43 -24.13 3.89
N THR A 121 -8.25 -23.12 4.72
CA THR A 121 -7.69 -21.82 4.28
C THR A 121 -6.21 -21.93 3.90
N SER A 122 -5.42 -22.71 4.66
CA SER A 122 -3.98 -22.86 4.43
C SER A 122 -3.64 -23.54 3.11
N ALA A 123 -4.44 -24.51 2.66
CA ALA A 123 -4.22 -25.22 1.41
C ALA A 123 -4.56 -24.36 0.18
N ILE A 124 -5.66 -23.58 0.26
CA ILE A 124 -6.07 -22.63 -0.78
C ILE A 124 -5.06 -21.50 -0.89
N GLU A 125 -4.60 -20.95 0.23
CA GLU A 125 -3.56 -19.92 0.29
C GLU A 125 -2.21 -20.44 -0.24
N MET A 126 -1.83 -21.66 0.10
CA MET A 126 -0.59 -22.28 -0.40
C MET A 126 -0.66 -22.58 -1.90
N ALA A 127 -1.80 -23.07 -2.41
CA ALA A 127 -2.02 -23.26 -3.84
C ALA A 127 -2.02 -21.91 -4.59
N ALA A 128 -2.61 -20.89 -4.00
CA ALA A 128 -2.61 -19.54 -4.55
C ALA A 128 -1.21 -18.91 -4.55
N ALA A 129 -0.44 -19.05 -3.46
CA ALA A 129 0.94 -18.58 -3.38
C ALA A 129 1.83 -19.28 -4.40
N LYS A 130 1.66 -20.61 -4.59
CA LYS A 130 2.38 -21.38 -5.60
C LYS A 130 1.99 -20.98 -7.03
N ALA A 131 0.70 -20.74 -7.28
CA ALA A 131 0.21 -20.23 -8.57
C ALA A 131 0.68 -18.80 -8.85
N ALA A 132 0.71 -17.94 -7.83
CA ALA A 132 1.24 -16.58 -7.89
C ALA A 132 2.75 -16.60 -8.18
N GLN A 133 3.52 -17.42 -7.49
CA GLN A 133 4.95 -17.63 -7.76
C GLN A 133 5.19 -18.13 -9.18
N HIS A 134 4.44 -19.15 -9.63
CA HIS A 134 4.54 -19.67 -10.99
C HIS A 134 4.19 -18.60 -12.05
N ARG A 135 3.19 -17.75 -11.77
CA ARG A 135 2.82 -16.61 -12.62
C ARG A 135 3.93 -15.55 -12.67
N LEU A 136 4.48 -15.16 -11.53
CA LEU A 136 5.60 -14.22 -11.43
C LEU A 136 6.83 -14.71 -12.21
N MET A 137 7.16 -16.00 -12.10
CA MET A 137 8.25 -16.63 -12.86
C MET A 137 8.05 -16.57 -14.38
N ARG A 138 6.79 -16.48 -14.83
CA ARG A 138 6.40 -16.39 -16.24
C ARG A 138 6.14 -14.95 -16.70
N GLY A 139 6.37 -13.95 -15.84
CA GLY A 139 6.02 -12.57 -16.13
C GLY A 139 4.51 -12.33 -16.23
N VAL A 140 3.69 -13.24 -15.69
CA VAL A 140 2.22 -13.11 -15.60
C VAL A 140 1.89 -12.47 -14.25
N TRP A 141 1.14 -11.38 -14.28
CA TRP A 141 0.99 -10.48 -13.14
C TRP A 141 -0.10 -11.02 -12.22
N THR A 142 0.10 -10.95 -10.91
CA THR A 142 -0.87 -11.45 -9.93
C THR A 142 -2.05 -10.49 -9.82
N ASN A 143 -3.25 -11.07 -9.68
CA ASN A 143 -4.45 -10.32 -9.33
C ASN A 143 -4.24 -9.65 -7.95
N ALA A 144 -4.76 -8.43 -7.76
CA ALA A 144 -4.75 -7.68 -6.49
C ALA A 144 -5.13 -8.54 -5.26
N ARG A 145 -5.93 -9.59 -5.45
CA ARG A 145 -6.31 -10.54 -4.39
C ARG A 145 -5.15 -11.26 -3.69
N PHE A 146 -3.96 -11.32 -4.27
CA PHE A 146 -2.78 -11.97 -3.67
C PHE A 146 -1.63 -11.00 -3.39
N GLY A 147 -1.86 -9.70 -3.58
CA GLY A 147 -0.84 -8.67 -3.50
C GLY A 147 0.16 -8.69 -4.67
N ASP A 148 0.86 -7.57 -4.82
CA ASP A 148 1.94 -7.36 -5.78
C ASP A 148 2.98 -6.46 -5.13
N MET A 149 4.09 -7.09 -4.71
CA MET A 149 5.17 -6.42 -3.99
C MET A 149 5.78 -5.25 -4.76
N ARG A 150 5.88 -5.36 -6.10
CA ARG A 150 6.47 -4.32 -6.95
C ARG A 150 5.57 -3.09 -7.01
N ARG A 151 4.27 -3.31 -7.18
CA ARG A 151 3.28 -2.23 -7.20
C ARG A 151 3.15 -1.58 -5.82
N ALA A 152 3.22 -2.35 -4.75
CA ALA A 152 3.25 -1.81 -3.39
C ALA A 152 4.51 -0.95 -3.15
N LEU A 153 5.70 -1.43 -3.53
CA LEU A 153 6.96 -0.66 -3.46
C LEU A 153 6.87 0.65 -4.25
N ALA A 154 6.44 0.56 -5.52
CA ALA A 154 6.29 1.70 -6.40
C ALA A 154 5.30 2.75 -5.86
N ALA A 155 4.23 2.33 -5.19
CA ALA A 155 3.28 3.21 -4.54
C ALA A 155 3.89 3.89 -3.30
N CYS A 156 4.54 3.12 -2.41
CA CYS A 156 5.22 3.65 -1.23
C CYS A 156 6.32 4.65 -1.58
N GLU A 157 7.16 4.36 -2.58
CA GLU A 157 8.22 5.25 -3.06
C GLU A 157 7.65 6.62 -3.49
N ARG A 158 6.56 6.60 -4.29
CA ARG A 158 5.88 7.84 -4.72
C ARG A 158 5.24 8.57 -3.54
N LEU A 159 4.70 7.87 -2.55
CA LEU A 159 4.15 8.48 -1.34
C LEU A 159 5.23 9.18 -0.49
N ILE A 160 6.42 8.57 -0.39
CA ILE A 160 7.58 9.18 0.28
C ILE A 160 7.99 10.48 -0.43
N LEU A 161 8.07 10.48 -1.76
CA LEU A 161 8.44 11.67 -2.54
C LEU A 161 7.43 12.82 -2.39
N LEU A 162 6.17 12.51 -2.10
CA LEU A 162 5.14 13.52 -1.85
C LEU A 162 5.22 14.13 -0.44
N HIS A 163 6.14 13.65 0.41
CA HIS A 163 6.35 14.06 1.79
C HIS A 163 5.05 14.11 2.60
N HIS A 164 4.20 13.11 2.40
CA HIS A 164 2.85 13.11 2.96
C HIS A 164 2.80 12.59 4.40
N ASP A 165 3.48 11.47 4.67
CA ASP A 165 3.43 10.80 5.97
C ASP A 165 4.74 10.06 6.24
N PRO A 166 5.42 10.29 7.39
CA PRO A 166 6.64 9.56 7.74
C PRO A 166 6.42 8.03 7.83
N HIS A 167 5.21 7.54 8.10
CA HIS A 167 4.94 6.10 8.15
C HIS A 167 5.19 5.39 6.80
N GLU A 168 5.18 6.13 5.70
CA GLU A 168 5.51 5.58 4.39
C GLU A 168 6.96 5.07 4.32
N LEU A 169 7.88 5.66 5.10
CA LEU A 169 9.28 5.23 5.20
C LEU A 169 9.41 3.83 5.82
N ARG A 170 8.69 3.56 6.91
CA ARG A 170 8.74 2.24 7.57
C ARG A 170 8.04 1.17 6.73
N ASP A 171 6.96 1.53 6.05
CA ASP A 171 6.20 0.61 5.21
C ASP A 171 7.02 0.23 3.97
N TYR A 172 7.68 1.22 3.35
CA TYR A 172 8.64 0.96 2.27
C TYR A 172 9.80 0.08 2.73
N ALA A 173 10.39 0.36 3.90
CA ALA A 173 11.45 -0.46 4.45
C ALA A 173 11.02 -1.91 4.70
N ALA A 174 9.81 -2.15 5.22
CA ALA A 174 9.30 -3.50 5.39
C ALA A 174 9.23 -4.25 4.06
N LEU A 175 8.80 -3.59 2.97
CA LEU A 175 8.80 -4.21 1.64
C LEU A 175 10.22 -4.49 1.12
N LEU A 176 11.17 -3.56 1.33
CA LEU A 176 12.57 -3.76 0.94
C LEU A 176 13.21 -4.96 1.65
N TYR A 177 12.91 -5.15 2.93
CA TYR A 177 13.36 -6.31 3.72
C TYR A 177 12.99 -7.63 3.04
N HIS A 178 11.71 -7.78 2.67
CA HIS A 178 11.19 -8.97 2.00
C HIS A 178 11.74 -9.16 0.58
N CYS A 179 12.25 -8.08 -0.03
CA CYS A 179 12.93 -8.14 -1.32
C CYS A 179 14.43 -8.43 -1.21
N GLY A 180 14.98 -8.55 0.00
CA GLY A 180 16.40 -8.78 0.26
C GLY A 180 17.28 -7.53 0.14
N TYR A 181 16.69 -6.33 0.02
CA TYR A 181 17.43 -5.07 0.00
C TYR A 181 17.67 -4.58 1.44
N TYR A 182 18.51 -5.31 2.19
CA TYR A 182 18.69 -5.10 3.64
C TYR A 182 19.38 -3.77 3.98
N GLU A 183 20.36 -3.34 3.19
CA GLU A 183 21.05 -2.05 3.38
C GLU A 183 20.08 -0.87 3.21
N ASP A 184 19.33 -0.86 2.11
CA ASP A 184 18.30 0.15 1.84
C ASP A 184 17.21 0.12 2.92
N CYS A 185 16.77 -1.08 3.32
CA CYS A 185 15.82 -1.24 4.41
C CYS A 185 16.29 -0.55 5.71
N LEU A 186 17.53 -0.81 6.13
CA LEU A 186 18.11 -0.19 7.33
C LEU A 186 18.21 1.33 7.20
N HIS A 187 18.56 1.83 6.00
CA HIS A 187 18.60 3.26 5.71
C HIS A 187 17.23 3.92 5.90
N TYR A 188 16.18 3.38 5.28
CA TYR A 188 14.83 3.93 5.38
C TYR A 188 14.23 3.85 6.79
N LEU A 189 14.52 2.79 7.56
CA LEU A 189 14.11 2.72 8.97
C LEU A 189 14.82 3.78 9.83
N SER A 190 16.04 4.17 9.47
CA SER A 190 16.77 5.25 10.13
C SER A 190 16.17 6.62 9.79
N LEU A 191 15.81 6.85 8.52
CA LEU A 191 15.06 8.04 8.12
C LEU A 191 13.72 8.14 8.88
N TYR A 192 12.97 7.05 8.99
CA TYR A 192 11.72 7.02 9.76
C TYR A 192 11.94 7.44 11.23
N GLN A 193 12.95 6.89 11.90
CA GLN A 193 13.24 7.26 13.29
C GLN A 193 13.65 8.72 13.43
N THR A 194 14.44 9.26 12.50
CA THR A 194 14.78 10.69 12.51
C THR A 194 13.54 11.58 12.32
N ALA A 195 12.61 11.18 11.45
CA ALA A 195 11.36 11.90 11.22
C ALA A 195 10.37 11.80 12.40
N LYS A 196 10.48 10.75 13.22
CA LYS A 196 9.66 10.55 14.42
C LYS A 196 10.29 11.12 15.70
N SER A 197 11.58 11.47 15.67
CA SER A 197 12.31 12.00 16.84
C SER A 197 11.54 13.16 17.49
N GLY A 198 11.19 13.01 18.77
CA GLY A 198 10.42 13.99 19.54
C GLY A 198 8.89 13.77 19.56
N LYS A 199 8.36 12.75 18.89
CA LYS A 199 6.94 12.36 18.96
C LYS A 199 6.77 11.11 19.82
N SER A 200 6.17 11.28 21.00
CA SER A 200 5.81 10.13 21.86
C SER A 200 4.62 9.38 21.25
N PRO A 201 4.65 8.03 21.23
CA PRO A 201 3.51 7.24 20.78
C PRO A 201 2.31 7.50 21.69
N THR A 202 1.17 7.80 21.08
CA THR A 202 -0.07 8.17 21.76
C THR A 202 -1.02 6.99 21.92
N ASN A 203 -0.93 6.01 21.00
CA ASN A 203 -1.86 4.89 20.91
C ASN A 203 -1.15 3.54 21.01
N ARG A 204 -1.86 2.51 21.50
CA ARG A 204 -1.34 1.14 21.62
C ARG A 204 -0.79 0.59 20.29
N LEU A 205 -1.44 0.91 19.18
CA LEU A 205 -0.98 0.52 17.85
C LEU A 205 0.40 1.10 17.53
N GLU A 206 0.63 2.38 17.82
CA GLU A 206 1.90 3.06 17.55
C GLU A 206 3.04 2.48 18.39
N ILE A 207 2.75 2.08 19.64
CA ILE A 207 3.72 1.41 20.52
C ILE A 207 4.16 0.08 19.90
N LEU A 208 3.21 -0.73 19.44
CA LEU A 208 3.50 -2.01 18.79
C LEU A 208 4.30 -1.82 17.49
N GLU A 209 3.98 -0.78 16.72
CA GLU A 209 4.69 -0.47 15.50
C GLU A 209 6.13 -0.01 15.76
N ASP A 210 6.38 0.77 16.80
CA ASP A 210 7.73 1.18 17.17
C ASP A 210 8.56 -0.01 17.70
N GLU A 211 7.96 -0.89 18.50
CA GLU A 211 8.59 -2.14 18.91
C GLU A 211 8.93 -3.03 17.70
N ALA A 212 8.03 -3.12 16.73
CA ALA A 212 8.25 -3.85 15.49
C ALA A 212 9.37 -3.23 14.63
N VAL A 213 9.49 -1.89 14.58
CA VAL A 213 10.62 -1.20 13.93
C VAL A 213 11.94 -1.58 14.59
N ASN A 214 12.01 -1.53 15.93
CA ASN A 214 13.22 -1.87 16.67
C ASN A 214 13.61 -3.34 16.49
N THR A 215 12.62 -4.24 16.53
CA THR A 215 12.80 -5.67 16.28
C THR A 215 13.34 -5.92 14.86
N LEU A 216 12.77 -5.25 13.85
CA LEU A 216 13.22 -5.37 12.46
C LEU A 216 14.66 -4.85 12.30
N LYS A 217 15.00 -3.72 12.93
CA LYS A 217 16.37 -3.19 12.93
C LYS A 217 17.36 -4.17 13.57
N ALA A 218 17.04 -4.71 14.74
CA ALA A 218 17.92 -5.67 15.41
C ALA A 218 18.20 -6.88 14.51
N ARG A 219 17.17 -7.39 13.83
CA ARG A 219 17.31 -8.49 12.87
C ARG A 219 18.15 -8.12 11.65
N LEU A 220 17.96 -6.93 11.10
CA LEU A 220 18.79 -6.42 9.98
C LEU A 220 20.26 -6.32 10.37
N MET A 221 20.56 -5.83 11.57
CA MET A 221 21.94 -5.73 12.05
C MET A 221 22.60 -7.11 12.17
N LEU A 222 21.85 -8.13 12.60
CA LEU A 222 22.34 -9.51 12.60
C LEU A 222 22.60 -10.04 11.18
N ILE A 223 21.66 -9.83 10.25
CA ILE A 223 21.81 -10.27 8.84
C ILE A 223 23.00 -9.58 8.18
N LEU A 224 23.18 -8.28 8.40
CA LEU A 224 24.27 -7.50 7.81
C LEU A 224 25.63 -7.77 8.46
N ALA A 225 25.65 -8.27 9.71
CA ALA A 225 26.87 -8.72 10.35
C ALA A 225 27.36 -10.08 9.84
N GLU A 226 26.48 -10.87 9.22
CA GLU A 226 26.85 -12.15 8.59
C GLU A 226 27.35 -11.95 7.15
N ASP A 227 28.58 -12.38 6.88
CA ASP A 227 29.18 -12.33 5.54
C ASP A 227 28.40 -13.22 4.54
N GLY A 228 27.90 -12.62 3.46
CA GLY A 228 27.35 -13.36 2.30
C GLY A 228 25.88 -13.12 1.98
N TRP A 229 25.09 -12.55 2.90
CA TRP A 229 23.66 -12.25 2.63
C TRP A 229 23.47 -11.15 1.59
N SER A 230 24.36 -10.16 1.56
CA SER A 230 24.39 -9.09 0.56
C SER A 230 24.80 -9.58 -0.84
N ARG A 231 25.38 -10.78 -0.96
CA ARG A 231 25.70 -11.42 -2.27
C ARG A 231 24.50 -12.15 -2.88
N CYS A 232 23.48 -12.51 -2.09
CA CYS A 232 22.23 -13.07 -2.57
C CYS A 232 21.24 -11.97 -2.99
N ARG A 233 21.67 -11.01 -3.82
CA ARG A 233 20.70 -10.14 -4.49
C ARG A 233 19.82 -11.03 -5.38
N PRO A 234 18.47 -10.88 -5.34
CA PRO A 234 17.64 -11.47 -6.38
C PRO A 234 18.22 -11.00 -7.71
N VAL A 235 18.61 -11.94 -8.57
CA VAL A 235 19.22 -11.64 -9.86
C VAL A 235 18.41 -10.52 -10.52
N ALA A 236 19.03 -9.34 -10.66
CA ALA A 236 18.39 -8.10 -11.12
C ALA A 236 17.68 -8.24 -12.48
N ARG A 237 17.89 -9.36 -13.19
CA ARG A 237 17.26 -9.72 -14.46
C ARG A 237 15.72 -9.73 -14.43
N TYR A 238 15.08 -9.97 -13.28
CA TYR A 238 13.61 -9.97 -13.22
C TYR A 238 12.99 -8.58 -13.02
N TRP A 239 13.75 -7.63 -12.46
CA TRP A 239 13.25 -6.30 -12.10
C TRP A 239 13.62 -5.24 -13.16
N THR A 240 14.65 -5.49 -13.97
CA THR A 240 15.15 -4.58 -15.02
C THR A 240 14.56 -4.84 -16.40
N LYS A 241 13.84 -5.95 -16.62
CA LYS A 241 13.07 -6.17 -17.86
C LYS A 241 11.74 -5.40 -17.82
N ASN A 242 11.83 -4.08 -17.68
CA ASN A 242 10.73 -3.14 -17.85
C ASN A 242 10.60 -2.78 -19.34
N SER A 243 10.29 -3.77 -20.18
CA SER A 243 10.02 -3.52 -21.60
C SER A 243 8.52 -3.46 -21.93
N GLU A 244 7.61 -3.47 -20.95
CA GLU A 244 6.19 -3.27 -21.22
C GLU A 244 5.58 -2.14 -20.37
N PRO A 245 4.65 -1.36 -20.94
CA PRO A 245 4.12 -0.15 -20.32
C PRO A 245 2.99 -0.51 -19.35
N TRP A 246 3.10 0.04 -18.13
CA TRP A 246 2.03 0.33 -17.15
C TRP A 246 0.87 -0.66 -16.96
#